data_AF-A0A2D6MH38-F1
#
_entry.id   AF-A0A2D6MH38-F1
#
_cell.length_a   1.000
_cell.length_b   1.000
_cell.length_c   1.000
_cell.angle_alpha   90.00
_cell.angle_beta   90.00
_cell.angle_gamma   90.00
#
_symmetry.space_group_name_H-M   'P 1'
#
loop_
_entity.id
_entity.type
_entity.pdbx_description
1 polymer ?
#
loop_
_entity_poly.entity_id
_entity_poly.type
_entity_poly.pdbx_seq_one_letter_code
_entity_poly.pdbx_strand_id
1 'polypeptide(L)' 'MIIGDIVRQSGNMVKGVCTSRRLGVVIDITERDDSGPGLSGSEWAKKTFGRHVNVLWSDGKMMRVPERSLEVISE' A
#
# COMPACT_ATOMS: atom_id res chain seq x y z
N MET A 1 -5.57 5.21 -6.56
CA MET A 1 -4.11 5.40 -6.67
C MET A 1 -3.64 4.80 -7.99
N ILE A 2 -2.74 5.47 -8.69
CA ILE A 2 -2.10 5.01 -9.93
C ILE A 2 -0.57 5.06 -9.80
N ILE A 3 0.14 4.38 -10.72
CA ILE A 3 1.59 4.46 -10.82
C ILE A 3 1.97 5.91 -11.18
N GLY A 4 2.94 6.47 -10.46
CA GLY A 4 3.36 7.87 -10.57
C GLY A 4 2.75 8.79 -9.50
N ASP A 5 1.71 8.36 -8.79
CA ASP A 5 1.12 9.16 -7.71
C ASP A 5 2.14 9.43 -6.61
N ILE A 6 2.17 10.68 -6.13
CA ILE A 6 2.87 11.05 -4.91
C ILE A 6 1.98 10.72 -3.73
N VAL A 7 2.49 9.89 -2.82
CA VAL A 7 1.77 9.37 -1.66
C VAL A 7 2.44 9.73 -0.36
N ARG A 8 1.62 9.88 0.68
CA ARG A 8 2.04 10.01 2.07
C ARG A 8 1.70 8.74 2.83
N GLN A 9 2.58 8.29 3.70
CA GLN A 9 2.23 7.27 4.67
C GLN A 9 1.15 7.81 5.63
N SER A 10 0.01 7.13 5.70
CA SER A 10 -1.11 7.48 6.59
C SER A 10 -0.78 7.13 8.04
N GLY A 11 -1.18 8.01 8.97
CA GLY A 11 -0.96 7.84 10.41
C GLY A 11 -1.82 6.75 11.06
N ASN A 12 -2.74 6.14 10.32
CA ASN A 12 -3.65 5.10 10.82
C ASN A 12 -3.03 3.69 10.85
N MET A 13 -1.72 3.56 10.66
CA MET A 13 -1.01 2.31 10.93
C MET A 13 -1.07 2.03 12.44
N VAL A 14 -1.88 1.03 12.79
CA VAL A 14 -2.14 0.45 14.12
C VAL A 14 -0.98 0.68 15.10
N LYS A 15 -1.30 1.32 16.25
CA LYS A 15 -0.49 1.50 17.47
C LYS A 15 0.85 0.77 17.44
N GLY A 16 1.89 1.45 16.95
CA GLY A 16 3.25 0.94 17.00
C GLY A 16 4.12 1.49 15.89
N VAL A 17 4.67 2.68 16.11
CA VAL A 17 5.87 3.17 15.39
C VAL A 17 5.65 3.55 13.92
N CYS A 18 5.05 4.72 13.69
CA CYS A 18 5.58 5.66 12.68
C CYS A 18 4.96 7.05 12.86
N THR A 19 5.65 7.94 13.56
CA THR A 19 5.31 9.37 13.64
C THR A 19 5.79 10.16 12.44
N SER A 20 6.65 9.58 11.59
CA SER A 20 7.12 10.23 10.36
C SER A 20 6.15 9.97 9.21
N ARG A 21 5.39 10.99 8.80
CA ARG A 21 4.65 11.00 7.53
C ARG A 21 5.65 11.02 6.37
N ARG A 22 6.08 9.85 5.91
CA ARG A 22 7.02 9.73 4.79
C ARG A 22 6.32 10.02 3.47
N LEU A 23 7.05 10.65 2.55
CA LEU A 23 6.63 10.86 1.17
C LEU A 23 7.27 9.80 0.27
N GLY A 24 6.52 9.33 -0.71
CA GLY A 24 7.02 8.42 -1.71
C GLY A 24 6.24 8.53 -3.01
N VAL A 25 6.69 7.79 -4.00
CA VAL A 25 6.04 7.68 -5.31
C VAL A 25 5.64 6.23 -5.52
N VAL A 26 4.42 6.03 -6.02
CA VAL A 26 3.91 4.71 -6.40
C VAL A 26 4.62 4.28 -7.67
N ILE A 27 5.32 3.16 -7.62
CA ILE A 27 6.09 2.65 -8.77
C ILE A 27 5.47 1.39 -9.37
N ASP A 28 4.67 0.66 -8.59
CA ASP A 28 3.98 -0.55 -9.04
C ASP A 28 2.77 -0.83 -8.13
N ILE A 29 1.74 -1.41 -8.71
CA ILE A 29 0.49 -1.76 -8.04
C ILE A 29 0.26 -3.25 -8.28
N THR A 30 0.46 -4.05 -7.23
CA THR A 30 0.18 -5.48 -7.30
C THR A 30 -1.25 -5.73 -6.84
N GLU A 31 -2.15 -5.89 -7.81
CA GLU A 31 -3.44 -6.52 -7.55
C GLU A 31 -3.15 -7.97 -7.09
N ARG A 32 -3.79 -8.40 -6.00
CA ARG A 32 -3.62 -9.79 -5.57
C ARG A 32 -4.37 -10.67 -6.58
N ASP A 33 -3.64 -11.26 -7.52
CA ASP A 33 -4.15 -12.37 -8.31
C ASP A 33 -4.35 -13.56 -7.36
N ASP A 34 -5.61 -13.94 -7.15
CA ASP A 34 -5.99 -15.09 -6.33
C ASP A 34 -5.69 -16.45 -7.02
N SER A 35 -4.72 -16.50 -7.94
CA SER A 35 -4.35 -17.72 -8.69
C SER A 35 -3.33 -18.61 -7.96
N GLY A 36 -3.08 -18.36 -6.67
CA GLY A 36 -2.33 -19.28 -5.81
C GLY A 36 -3.20 -20.46 -5.36
N PRO A 37 -2.74 -21.72 -5.46
CA PRO A 37 -3.51 -22.89 -5.05
C PRO A 37 -3.62 -22.90 -3.52
N GLY A 38 -4.72 -22.38 -2.98
CA GLY A 38 -4.98 -22.39 -1.54
C GLY A 38 -5.87 -21.25 -1.02
N LEU A 39 -6.23 -20.27 -1.84
CA LEU A 39 -7.06 -19.13 -1.41
C LEU A 39 -8.39 -19.02 -2.17
N SER A 40 -9.10 -20.15 -2.34
CA SER A 40 -10.54 -20.15 -2.65
C SER A 40 -11.38 -19.80 -1.41
N GLY A 41 -10.94 -18.82 -0.62
CA GLY A 41 -11.39 -18.61 0.75
C GLY A 41 -11.71 -17.16 1.07
N SER A 42 -12.97 -16.80 0.85
CA SER A 42 -13.69 -15.64 1.41
C SER A 42 -13.41 -14.26 0.80
N GLU A 43 -14.49 -13.62 0.30
CA GLU A 43 -14.59 -12.18 0.01
C GLU A 43 -14.15 -11.31 1.20
N TRP A 44 -14.18 -11.86 2.42
CA TRP A 44 -13.69 -11.23 3.64
C TRP A 44 -12.18 -10.95 3.61
N ALA A 45 -11.35 -11.84 3.08
CA ALA A 45 -9.92 -11.60 2.94
C ALA A 45 -9.62 -10.47 1.94
N LYS A 46 -10.39 -10.41 0.84
CA LYS A 46 -10.34 -9.30 -0.14
C LYS A 46 -10.71 -7.97 0.49
N LYS A 47 -11.79 -7.97 1.29
CA LYS A 47 -12.29 -6.79 2.01
C LYS A 47 -11.38 -6.32 3.15
N THR A 48 -10.65 -7.24 3.77
CA THR A 48 -9.83 -6.96 4.97
C THR A 48 -8.39 -6.58 4.65
N PHE A 49 -7.82 -7.05 3.53
CA PHE A 49 -6.38 -6.88 3.25
C PHE A 49 -6.04 -5.99 2.04
N GLY A 50 -7.00 -5.66 1.16
CA GLY A 50 -6.87 -4.61 0.14
C GLY A 50 -5.75 -4.81 -0.91
N ARG A 51 -5.71 -3.91 -1.91
CA ARG A 51 -4.61 -3.84 -2.89
C ARG A 51 -3.29 -3.49 -2.18
N HIS A 52 -2.19 -4.02 -2.68
CA HIS A 52 -0.84 -3.67 -2.21
C HIS A 52 -0.12 -2.87 -3.28
N VAL A 53 0.66 -1.90 -2.84
CA VAL A 53 1.42 -1.02 -3.72
C VAL A 53 2.88 -0.99 -3.29
N ASN A 54 3.77 -0.93 -4.28
CA ASN A 54 5.19 -0.72 -4.07
C ASN A 54 5.45 0.79 -4.16
N VAL A 55 6.07 1.32 -3.11
CA VAL A 55 6.37 2.75 -3.00
C VAL A 55 7.88 2.93 -2.90
N LEU A 56 8.42 3.82 -3.72
CA LEU A 56 9.76 4.36 -3.56
C LEU A 56 9.68 5.57 -2.62
N TRP A 57 10.21 5.43 -1.42
CA TRP A 57 10.22 6.48 -0.42
C TRP A 57 11.34 7.50 -0.67
N SER A 58 11.19 8.69 -0.11
CA SER A 58 12.19 9.78 -0.21
C SER A 58 13.58 9.43 0.34
N ASP A 59 13.68 8.39 1.17
CA ASP A 59 14.96 7.85 1.66
C ASP A 59 15.61 6.84 0.69
N GLY A 60 15.05 6.69 -0.52
CA GLY A 60 15.51 5.77 -1.55
C GLY A 60 15.12 4.31 -1.32
N LYS A 61 14.41 3.99 -0.22
CA LYS A 61 13.97 2.63 0.06
C LYS A 61 12.69 2.31 -0.69
N MET A 62 12.60 1.08 -1.15
CA MET A 62 11.38 0.54 -1.73
C MET A 62 10.67 -0.34 -0.70
N MET A 63 9.38 -0.13 -0.48
CA MET A 63 8.58 -1.01 0.38
C MET A 63 7.23 -1.31 -0.24
N ARG A 64 6.79 -2.55 -0.05
CA ARG A 64 5.42 -2.98 -0.34
C ARG A 64 4.54 -2.68 0.85
N VAL A 65 3.48 -1.90 0.63
CA VAL A 65 2.55 -1.48 1.68
C VAL A 65 1.09 -1.66 1.19
N PRO A 66 0.13 -1.86 2.10
CA PRO A 66 -1.28 -1.91 1.70
C PRO A 66 -1.75 -0.51 1.27
N GLU A 67 -2.53 -0.41 0.20
CA GLU A 67 -3.00 0.89 -0.37
C GLU A 67 -3.68 1.76 0.70
N ARG A 68 -4.46 1.16 1.59
CA ARG A 68 -5.13 1.85 2.72
C ARG A 68 -4.20 2.51 3.73
N SER A 69 -2.89 2.20 3.70
CA SER A 69 -1.88 2.83 4.55
C SER A 69 -1.30 4.09 3.93
N LEU A 70 -1.83 4.52 2.79
CA LEU A 70 -1.34 5.66 2.03
C LEU A 70 -2.46 6.66 1.75
N GLU A 71 -2.04 7.92 1.64
CA GLU A 71 -2.87 9.03 1.21
C GLU A 71 -2.24 9.65 -0.04
N VAL A 72 -3.00 9.76 -1.14
CA VAL A 72 -2.54 10.43 -2.36
C VAL A 72 -2.50 11.95 -2.10
N ILE A 73 -1.43 12.61 -2.52
CA ILE A 73 -1.20 14.05 -2.28
C ILE A 73 -1.38 14.90 -3.54
N SER A 74 -1.41 14.29 -4.73
CA SER A 74 -1.63 14.98 -6.00
C SER A 74 -2.86 14.42 -6.71
N GLU A 75 -3.73 15.30 -7.18
CA GLU A 75 -4.80 14.98 -8.15
C GLU A 75 -4.25 14.97 -9.60
#